data_AF-A0A7Y2NKE8-F1
#
_entry.id   AF-A0A7Y2NKE8-F1
#
_cell.length_a   1.000
_cell.length_b   1.000
_cell.length_c   1.000
_cell.angle_alpha   90.00
_cell.angle_beta   90.00
_cell.angle_gamma   90.00
#
_symmetry.space_group_name_H-M   'P 1'
#
loop_
_entity.id
_entity.type
_entity.pdbx_description
1 polymer ?
#
loop_
_entity_poly.entity_id
_entity_poly.type
_entity_poly.pdbx_seq_one_letter_code
_entity_poly.pdbx_strand_id
1 'polypeptide(L)' 'MRTGLLIFGLVFTFGLTSCATHVAIRPGQVKVVKVAPKNHKIVIVKGKRYYFWNGRHYKKTTRGFVIVKV' A
#
# COMPACT_ATOMS: atom_id res chain seq x y z
N MET A 1 36.34 -7.80 -33.90
CA MET A 1 35.59 -8.79 -33.09
C MET A 1 35.95 -8.76 -31.59
N ARG A 2 37.23 -8.59 -31.22
CA ARG A 2 37.68 -8.54 -29.81
C ARG A 2 37.13 -7.34 -29.00
N THR A 3 37.04 -6.16 -29.61
CA THR A 3 36.56 -4.92 -28.96
C THR A 3 35.05 -4.92 -28.68
N GLY A 4 34.25 -5.49 -29.57
CA GLY A 4 32.79 -5.58 -29.39
C GLY A 4 32.39 -6.45 -28.19
N LEU A 5 33.11 -7.55 -27.96
CA LEU A 5 32.89 -8.44 -26.82
C LEU A 5 33.17 -7.76 -25.47
N LEU A 6 34.17 -6.89 -25.42
CA LEU A 6 34.52 -6.13 -24.21
C LEU A 6 33.46 -5.10 -23.86
N ILE A 7 32.93 -4.39 -24.86
CA ILE A 7 31.86 -3.39 -24.65
C ILE A 7 30.57 -4.09 -24.19
N PHE A 8 30.23 -5.23 -24.80
CA PHE A 8 29.04 -6.00 -24.43
C PHE A 8 29.14 -6.55 -23.00
N GLY A 9 30.32 -7.04 -22.60
CA GLY A 9 30.57 -7.48 -21.22
C GLY A 9 30.44 -6.35 -20.19
N LEU A 10 30.93 -5.15 -20.52
CA LEU A 10 30.88 -4.00 -19.62
C LEU A 10 29.46 -3.46 -19.43
N VAL A 11 28.62 -3.47 -20.47
CA VAL A 11 27.19 -3.08 -20.34
C VAL A 11 26.42 -4.08 -19.46
N PHE A 12 26.74 -5.37 -19.57
CA PHE A 12 26.04 -6.42 -18.83
C PHE A 12 26.32 -6.39 -17.32
N THR A 13 27.54 -6.01 -16.91
CA THR A 13 27.88 -5.91 -15.48
C THR A 13 27.26 -4.69 -14.81
N PHE A 14 27.01 -3.60 -15.54
CA PHE A 14 26.32 -2.42 -14.99
C PHE A 14 24.83 -2.67 -14.73
N GLY A 15 24.16 -3.49 -15.55
CA GLY A 15 22.72 -3.77 -15.41
C GLY A 15 22.32 -4.59 -14.17
N LEU A 16 23.26 -5.32 -13.57
CA LEU A 16 23.00 -6.22 -12.43
C LEU A 16 23.09 -5.54 -11.05
N THR A 17 23.48 -4.26 -10.98
CA THR A 17 23.73 -3.56 -9.71
C THR A 17 22.49 -2.95 -9.04
N SER A 18 21.29 -3.16 -9.60
CA SER A 18 20.04 -2.60 -9.05
C SER A 18 19.52 -3.40 -7.85
N CYS A 19 20.27 -3.43 -6.74
CA CYS A 19 19.78 -3.90 -5.44
C CYS A 19 18.90 -2.81 -4.79
N ALA A 20 17.71 -2.58 -5.36
CA ALA A 20 16.72 -1.71 -4.73
C ALA A 20 16.12 -2.42 -3.50
N THR A 21 16.45 -1.94 -2.30
CA THR A 21 15.88 -2.44 -1.06
C THR A 21 14.41 -2.00 -0.93
N HIS A 22 13.48 -2.97 -0.99
CA HIS A 22 12.06 -2.70 -0.78
C HIS A 22 11.74 -2.57 0.71
N VAL A 23 11.33 -1.38 1.16
CA VAL A 23 10.88 -1.15 2.54
C VAL A 23 9.45 -1.65 2.70
N ALA A 24 9.28 -2.80 3.36
CA ALA A 24 7.97 -3.30 3.74
C ALA A 24 7.48 -2.58 5.01
N ILE A 25 6.50 -1.69 4.87
CA ILE A 25 5.84 -1.06 6.01
C ILE A 25 4.97 -2.11 6.71
N ARG A 26 5.33 -2.49 7.94
CA ARG A 26 4.46 -3.33 8.77
C ARG A 26 3.26 -2.49 9.21
N PRO A 27 2.01 -2.94 9.01
CA PRO A 27 0.87 -2.22 9.53
C PRO A 27 0.96 -2.17 11.07
N GLY A 28 0.87 -0.98 11.64
CA GLY A 28 0.82 -0.79 13.09
C GLY A 28 -0.41 -1.46 13.72
N GLN A 29 -0.48 -1.49 15.05
CA GLN A 29 -1.62 -2.08 15.76
C GLN A 29 -2.93 -1.39 15.35
N VAL A 30 -3.77 -2.12 14.62
CA VAL A 30 -5.03 -1.57 14.08
C VAL A 30 -6.18 -1.86 15.06
N LYS A 31 -6.86 -0.80 15.52
CA LYS A 31 -8.09 -0.96 16.30
C LYS A 31 -9.24 -1.39 15.38
N VAL A 32 -9.75 -2.61 15.59
CA VAL A 32 -10.89 -3.16 14.86
C VAL A 32 -12.18 -2.85 15.62
N VAL A 33 -13.13 -2.19 14.95
CA VAL A 33 -14.47 -1.96 15.46
C VAL A 33 -15.39 -3.04 14.89
N LYS A 34 -16.02 -3.85 15.76
CA LYS A 34 -16.85 -4.99 15.32
C LYS A 34 -18.18 -4.54 14.70
N VAL A 35 -18.81 -3.51 15.26
CA VAL A 35 -20.16 -3.07 14.90
C VAL A 35 -20.13 -1.59 14.50
N ALA A 36 -20.69 -1.26 13.34
CA ALA A 36 -20.85 0.13 12.92
C ALA A 36 -22.01 0.79 13.68
N PRO A 37 -21.89 2.06 14.08
CA PRO A 37 -23.00 2.81 14.68
C PRO A 37 -24.19 2.93 13.71
N LYS A 38 -25.41 3.06 14.24
CA LYS A 38 -26.63 3.23 13.41
C LYS A 38 -26.57 4.47 12.51
N ASN A 39 -25.97 5.56 12.99
CA ASN A 39 -25.92 6.86 12.29
C ASN A 39 -24.65 7.06 11.46
N HIS A 40 -24.05 5.99 10.94
CA HIS A 40 -22.88 6.10 10.09
C HIS A 40 -23.25 6.64 8.70
N LYS A 41 -22.32 7.37 8.09
CA LYS A 41 -22.45 7.85 6.70
C LYS A 41 -21.55 7.03 5.79
N ILE A 42 -21.96 6.86 4.54
CA ILE A 42 -21.13 6.23 3.52
C ILE A 42 -20.58 7.34 2.63
N VAL A 43 -19.26 7.41 2.49
CA VAL A 43 -18.56 8.43 1.68
C VAL A 43 -17.70 7.74 0.63
N ILE A 44 -17.61 8.34 -0.56
CA ILE A 44 -16.79 7.83 -1.65
C ILE A 44 -15.61 8.76 -1.83
N VAL A 45 -14.40 8.24 -1.66
CA VAL A 45 -13.16 8.99 -1.86
C VAL A 45 -12.30 8.25 -2.88
N LYS A 46 -11.93 8.94 -3.97
CA LYS A 46 -11.16 8.37 -5.09
C LYS A 46 -11.77 7.07 -5.63
N GLY A 47 -13.11 7.04 -5.78
CA GLY A 47 -13.87 5.87 -6.25
C GLY A 47 -13.99 4.71 -5.25
N LYS A 48 -13.46 4.84 -4.03
CA LYS A 48 -13.54 3.81 -2.99
C LYS A 48 -14.54 4.19 -1.91
N ARG A 49 -15.34 3.21 -1.48
CA ARG A 49 -16.34 3.39 -0.42
C ARG A 49 -15.70 3.30 0.96
N TYR A 50 -15.91 4.34 1.76
CA TYR A 50 -15.55 4.42 3.17
C TYR A 50 -16.78 4.69 4.02
N TYR A 51 -16.70 4.29 5.28
CA TYR A 51 -17.75 4.50 6.28
C TYR A 51 -17.25 5.58 7.24
N PHE A 52 -18.03 6.63 7.44
CA PHE A 52 -17.66 7.80 8.22
C PHE A 52 -18.56 7.94 9.44
N TRP A 53 -17.93 8.01 10.61
CA TRP A 53 -18.60 8.36 11.86
C TRP A 53 -17.59 8.93 12.85
N ASN A 54 -18.04 9.72 13.81
CA ASN A 54 -17.19 10.36 14.83
C ASN A 54 -15.96 11.09 14.26
N GLY A 55 -16.11 11.72 13.09
CA GLY A 55 -15.00 12.44 12.43
C GLY A 55 -13.92 11.55 11.80
N ARG A 56 -14.11 10.23 11.75
CA ARG A 56 -13.11 9.26 11.27
C ARG A 56 -13.63 8.45 10.09
N HIS A 57 -12.71 8.07 9.21
CA HIS A 57 -12.97 7.18 8.09
C HIS A 57 -12.65 5.74 8.46
N TYR A 58 -13.50 4.83 7.99
CA TYR A 58 -13.39 3.42 8.25
C TYR A 58 -13.54 2.61 6.98
N LYS A 59 -12.78 1.51 6.90
CA LYS A 59 -12.84 0.52 5.84
C LYS A 59 -13.38 -0.78 6.40
N LYS A 60 -14.36 -1.36 5.72
CA LYS A 60 -14.91 -2.68 6.05
C LYS A 60 -13.88 -3.77 5.73
N THR A 61 -13.69 -4.69 6.66
CA THR A 61 -12.85 -5.89 6.56
C THR A 61 -13.66 -7.12 7.01
N THR A 62 -13.12 -8.32 6.85
CA THR A 62 -13.77 -9.56 7.29
C THR A 62 -14.02 -9.62 8.79
N ARG A 63 -13.18 -8.94 9.59
CA ARG A 63 -13.26 -8.91 11.06
C ARG A 63 -14.04 -7.72 11.63
N GLY A 64 -14.49 -6.78 10.79
CA GLY A 64 -15.20 -5.58 11.23
C GLY A 64 -14.79 -4.35 10.42
N PHE A 65 -14.50 -3.25 11.11
CA PHE A 65 -14.14 -1.97 10.51
C PHE A 65 -12.81 -1.47 11.06
N VAL A 66 -11.95 -0.99 10.16
CA VAL A 66 -10.62 -0.48 10.46
C VAL A 66 -10.59 1.01 10.20
N ILE A 67 -10.04 1.78 11.14
CA ILE A 67 -9.80 3.22 10.95
C ILE A 67 -8.74 3.40 9.86
N VAL A 68 -9.03 4.25 8.88
CA VAL A 68 -8.11 4.59 7.80
C VAL A 68 -7.92 6.09 7.76
N LYS A 69 -6.68 6.52 7.53
CA LYS A 69 -6.40 7.91 7.14
C LYS A 69 -6.60 7.99 5.63
N VAL A 70 -7.69 8.64 5.22
CA VAL A 70 -8.07 8.85 3.82
C VAL A 70 -7.48 10.15 3.32
#